data_AF-A0A1I6LGZ1-F1
#
_entry.id   AF-A0A1I6LGZ1-F1
#
_cell.length_a   1.000
_cell.length_b   1.000
_cell.length_c   1.000
_cell.angle_alpha   90.00
_cell.angle_beta   90.00
_cell.angle_gamma   90.00
#
_symmetry.space_group_name_H-M   'P 1'
#
loop_
_entity.id
_entity.type
_entity.pdbx_description
1 polymer ?
#
loop_
_entity_poly.entity_id
_entity_poly.type
_entity_poly.pdbx_seq_one_letter_code
_entity_poly.pdbx_strand_id
1 'polypeptide(L)'
;MADPRLEVYRRDQVYPVRMIIEFDGDVFRWDAREDSAWFFTAVPPELSEEIREIPRPYRGFGSVRVRAQIGGSEWSTSIFPGSSGSYVLPLKKKVRDAESLVEGGPVSVRLEVLDG
;
A
#
# COMPACT_ATOMS: atom_id res chain seq x y z
N MET A 1 6.43 45.89 -1.93
CA MET A 1 7.35 44.74 -1.92
C MET A 1 6.67 43.60 -1.20
N ALA A 2 6.24 42.60 -1.97
CA ALA A 2 5.75 41.30 -1.53
C ALA A 2 6.29 40.30 -2.57
N ASP A 3 6.79 39.15 -2.12
CA ASP A 3 7.43 38.13 -2.96
C ASP A 3 6.39 37.48 -3.90
N PRO A 4 6.55 37.56 -5.23
CA PRO A 4 5.59 37.03 -6.21
C PRO A 4 5.76 35.53 -6.51
N ARG A 5 6.47 34.74 -5.69
CA ARG A 5 6.64 33.29 -5.94
C ARG A 5 5.52 32.36 -5.47
N LEU A 6 4.33 32.89 -5.18
CA LEU A 6 3.13 32.11 -4.87
C LEU A 6 2.07 32.25 -5.97
N GLU A 7 2.45 32.00 -7.23
CA GLU A 7 1.51 32.07 -8.34
C GLU A 7 1.75 30.96 -9.36
N VAL A 8 1.59 29.70 -8.94
CA VAL A 8 1.31 28.61 -9.89
C VAL A 8 0.37 27.57 -9.25
N TYR A 9 -0.82 28.00 -8.81
CA TYR A 9 -1.95 27.08 -8.66
C TYR A 9 -2.43 26.75 -10.09
N ARG A 10 -1.68 25.88 -10.79
CA ARG A 10 -2.00 25.45 -12.15
C ARG A 10 -3.27 24.62 -12.07
N ARG A 11 -4.40 25.23 -12.48
CA ARG A 11 -5.76 24.69 -12.56
C ARG A 11 -5.95 23.47 -13.50
N ASP A 12 -4.88 22.74 -13.82
CA ASP A 12 -4.88 21.72 -14.88
C ASP A 12 -3.97 20.51 -14.56
N GLN A 13 -3.77 20.16 -13.28
CA GLN A 13 -3.23 18.85 -12.94
C GLN A 13 -4.38 17.88 -12.71
N VAL A 14 -4.91 17.36 -13.82
CA VAL A 14 -5.44 16.00 -13.81
C VAL A 14 -4.23 15.13 -13.46
N TYR A 15 -4.16 14.59 -12.25
CA TYR A 15 -3.30 13.45 -11.99
C TYR A 15 -4.12 12.19 -12.29
N PRO A 16 -4.12 11.62 -13.51
CA PRO A 16 -4.28 10.18 -13.66
C PRO A 16 -2.89 9.55 -13.48
N VAL A 17 -2.13 9.95 -12.47
CA VAL A 17 -0.81 9.38 -12.23
C VAL A 17 -1.02 8.23 -11.28
N ARG A 18 -1.12 7.03 -11.86
CA ARG A 18 -1.01 5.77 -11.12
C ARG A 18 0.29 5.84 -10.31
N MET A 19 0.17 5.98 -8.98
CA MET A 19 1.33 5.94 -8.10
C MET A 19 1.77 4.49 -7.98
N ILE A 20 2.99 4.20 -8.45
CA ILE A 20 3.61 2.88 -8.33
C ILE A 20 4.83 3.02 -7.42
N ILE A 21 4.86 2.19 -6.38
CA ILE A 21 5.96 2.12 -5.42
C ILE A 21 6.51 0.70 -5.37
N GLU A 22 7.78 0.59 -5.04
CA GLU A 22 8.48 -0.68 -4.82
C GLU A 22 9.14 -0.61 -3.45
N PHE A 23 8.93 -1.64 -2.63
CA PHE A 23 9.50 -1.70 -1.29
C PHE A 23 9.77 -3.14 -0.87
N ASP A 24 10.71 -3.28 0.04
CA ASP A 24 10.96 -4.51 0.77
C ASP A 24 10.32 -4.42 2.16
N GLY A 25 9.84 -5.55 2.65
CA GLY A 25 9.32 -5.67 4.01
C GLY A 25 9.37 -7.11 4.50
N ASP A 26 8.83 -7.34 5.67
CA ASP A 26 8.77 -8.66 6.28
C ASP A 26 7.34 -9.19 6.30
N VAL A 27 7.21 -10.49 6.09
CA VAL A 27 5.93 -11.20 6.21
C VAL A 27 5.65 -11.43 7.70
N PHE A 28 4.55 -10.90 8.21
CA PHE A 28 4.12 -11.15 9.59
C PHE A 28 2.71 -11.72 9.65
N ARG A 29 2.47 -12.55 10.67
CA ARG A 29 1.15 -13.09 10.96
C ARG A 29 0.39 -12.15 11.90
N TRP A 30 -0.87 -11.87 11.59
CA TRP A 30 -1.75 -11.16 12.52
C TRP A 30 -2.36 -12.16 13.50
N ASP A 31 -2.04 -12.00 14.78
CA ASP A 31 -2.40 -12.91 15.88
C ASP A 31 -3.81 -12.71 16.48
N ALA A 32 -4.79 -12.21 15.73
CA ALA A 32 -6.09 -11.84 16.31
C ALA A 32 -7.04 -13.03 16.55
N ARG A 33 -6.86 -14.15 15.84
CA ARG A 33 -7.67 -15.37 15.98
C ARG A 33 -6.85 -16.62 15.63
N GLU A 34 -6.86 -17.62 16.50
CA GLU A 34 -6.16 -18.91 16.27
C GLU A 34 -6.71 -19.65 15.04
N ASP A 35 -8.00 -19.51 14.74
CA ASP A 35 -8.69 -20.23 13.64
C ASP A 35 -8.45 -19.65 12.24
N SER A 36 -7.73 -18.54 12.10
CA SER A 36 -7.44 -17.95 10.80
C SER A 36 -6.09 -17.24 10.81
N ALA A 37 -5.09 -17.87 10.21
CA ALA A 37 -3.78 -17.26 10.03
C ALA A 37 -3.83 -16.24 8.87
N TRP A 38 -3.92 -14.96 9.21
CA TRP A 38 -3.79 -13.86 8.27
C TRP A 38 -2.32 -13.43 8.20
N PHE A 39 -1.79 -13.29 6.98
CA PHE A 39 -0.42 -12.86 6.75
C PHE A 39 -0.41 -11.52 6.04
N PHE A 40 0.53 -10.67 6.42
CA PHE A 40 0.64 -9.30 5.92
C PHE A 40 2.10 -8.94 5.70
N THR A 41 2.31 -7.85 4.97
CA THR A 41 3.55 -7.07 4.97
C THR A 41 3.20 -5.60 5.17
N ALA A 42 4.11 -4.84 5.77
CA ALA A 42 3.91 -3.43 6.05
C ALA A 42 4.51 -2.59 4.94
N VAL A 43 3.75 -1.63 4.43
CA VAL A 43 4.29 -0.56 3.61
C VAL A 43 5.15 0.32 4.52
N PRO A 44 6.38 0.69 4.14
CA PRO A 44 7.21 1.60 4.90
C PRO A 44 6.46 2.86 5.34
N PRO A 45 6.75 3.41 6.52
CA PRO A 45 6.02 4.56 7.07
C PRO A 45 6.06 5.78 6.13
N GLU A 46 7.21 6.03 5.49
CA GLU A 46 7.41 7.14 4.55
C GLU A 46 6.47 7.00 3.34
N LEU A 47 6.46 5.81 2.73
CA LEU A 47 5.56 5.50 1.60
C LEU A 47 4.09 5.49 2.02
N SER A 48 3.80 5.13 3.28
CA SER A 48 2.45 5.17 3.83
C SER A 48 1.94 6.61 3.98
N GLU A 49 2.80 7.54 4.35
CA GLU A 49 2.49 8.98 4.40
C GLU A 49 2.24 9.53 3.00
N GLU A 50 3.12 9.25 2.04
CA GLU A 50 2.93 9.66 0.64
C GLU A 50 1.60 9.15 0.08
N ILE A 51 1.25 7.88 0.36
CA ILE A 51 -0.06 7.33 0.00
C ILE A 51 -1.16 8.15 0.68
N ARG A 52 -1.09 8.48 1.96
CA ARG A 52 -2.17 9.26 2.63
C ARG A 52 -2.42 10.62 2.00
N GLU A 53 -1.39 11.27 1.47
CA GLU A 53 -1.50 12.60 0.89
C GLU A 53 -2.21 12.62 -0.48
N ILE A 54 -2.34 11.47 -1.14
CA ILE A 54 -3.07 11.39 -2.42
C ILE A 54 -4.56 11.73 -2.19
N PRO A 55 -5.07 12.80 -2.83
CA PRO A 55 -6.48 13.17 -2.76
C PRO A 55 -7.35 12.05 -3.33
N ARG A 56 -8.21 11.48 -2.51
CA ARG A 56 -9.07 10.34 -2.88
C ARG A 56 -10.43 10.43 -2.20
N PRO A 57 -11.51 9.87 -2.78
CA PRO A 57 -12.77 9.73 -2.08
C PRO A 57 -12.55 8.93 -0.79
N TYR A 58 -12.97 9.47 0.36
CA TYR A 58 -12.83 8.78 1.64
C TYR A 58 -13.62 7.47 1.60
N ARG A 59 -12.92 6.34 1.63
CA ARG A 59 -13.51 5.01 1.79
C ARG A 59 -13.45 4.60 3.25
N GLY A 60 -14.46 3.86 3.71
CA GLY A 60 -14.54 3.38 5.09
C GLY A 60 -13.22 2.76 5.56
N PHE A 61 -12.86 3.05 6.82
CA PHE A 61 -11.63 2.61 7.49
C PHE A 61 -10.30 3.11 6.89
N GLY A 62 -10.31 4.14 6.03
CA GLY A 62 -9.07 4.67 5.43
C GLY A 62 -8.39 3.68 4.48
N SER A 63 -9.15 2.73 3.94
CA SER A 63 -8.61 1.70 3.04
C SER A 63 -8.29 2.25 1.65
N VAL A 64 -7.19 1.77 1.07
CA VAL A 64 -6.71 2.19 -0.25
C VAL A 64 -6.72 0.99 -1.19
N ARG A 65 -7.37 1.13 -2.35
CA ARG A 65 -7.36 0.10 -3.40
C ARG A 65 -6.02 0.09 -4.09
N VAL A 66 -5.48 -1.12 -4.28
CA VAL A 66 -4.17 -1.33 -4.89
C VAL A 66 -4.19 -2.53 -5.82
N ARG A 67 -3.23 -2.55 -6.74
CA ARG A 67 -2.75 -3.76 -7.39
C ARG A 67 -1.36 -4.06 -6.84
N ALA A 68 -1.19 -5.23 -6.26
CA ALA A 68 0.08 -5.68 -5.71
C ALA A 68 0.69 -6.76 -6.60
N GLN A 69 2.01 -6.75 -6.71
CA GLN A 69 2.80 -7.75 -7.38
C GLN A 69 3.97 -8.16 -6.48
N ILE A 70 4.19 -9.47 -6.38
CA ILE A 70 5.35 -10.09 -5.73
C ILE A 70 5.83 -11.17 -6.69
N GLY A 71 7.08 -11.10 -7.13
CA GLY A 71 7.62 -12.04 -8.11
C GLY A 71 6.71 -12.17 -9.34
N GLY A 72 6.22 -13.38 -9.61
CA GLY A 72 5.30 -13.67 -10.72
C GLY A 72 3.81 -13.45 -10.41
N SER A 73 3.46 -13.22 -9.15
CA SER A 73 2.08 -13.15 -8.67
C SER A 73 1.57 -11.71 -8.61
N GLU A 74 0.50 -11.42 -9.35
CA GLU A 74 -0.20 -10.12 -9.32
C GLU A 74 -1.67 -10.29 -8.86
N TRP A 75 -2.15 -9.39 -8.00
CA TRP A 75 -3.56 -9.35 -7.60
C TRP A 75 -4.04 -7.97 -7.17
N SER A 76 -5.33 -7.71 -7.37
CA SER A 76 -6.00 -6.54 -6.79
C SER A 76 -6.47 -6.82 -5.36
N THR A 77 -6.27 -5.84 -4.47
CA THR A 77 -6.69 -5.89 -3.06
C THR A 77 -6.85 -4.46 -2.51
N SER A 78 -7.09 -4.33 -1.21
CA SER A 78 -6.91 -3.08 -0.49
C SER A 78 -5.77 -3.22 0.53
N ILE A 79 -5.07 -2.11 0.78
CA ILE A 79 -4.24 -1.91 1.97
C ILE A 79 -5.05 -1.16 3.03
N PHE A 80 -4.71 -1.39 4.29
CA PHE A 80 -5.47 -0.86 5.44
C PHE A 80 -4.51 -0.18 6.42
N PRO A 81 -4.91 0.89 7.11
CA PRO A 81 -4.08 1.46 8.16
C PRO A 81 -3.92 0.44 9.28
N GLY A 82 -2.68 0.07 9.57
CA GLY A 82 -2.29 -0.73 10.72
C GLY A 82 -2.27 0.09 12.01
N SER A 83 -2.09 -0.59 13.14
CA SER A 83 -2.03 0.02 14.47
C SER A 83 -0.87 1.02 14.65
N SER A 84 0.23 0.82 13.92
CA SER A 84 1.41 1.70 13.92
C SER A 84 1.25 2.94 13.04
N GLY A 85 0.14 3.07 12.33
CA GLY A 85 0.01 4.12 11.30
C GLY A 85 0.77 3.80 10.01
N SER A 86 1.24 2.58 9.78
CA SER A 86 1.70 2.13 8.44
C SER A 86 0.57 1.39 7.73
N TYR A 87 0.49 1.45 6.40
CA TYR A 87 -0.46 0.60 5.67
C TYR A 87 0.01 -0.86 5.70
N VAL A 88 -0.93 -1.79 5.83
CA VAL A 88 -0.67 -3.23 5.76
C VAL A 88 -1.29 -3.84 4.51
N LEU A 89 -0.51 -4.66 3.80
CA LEU A 89 -0.91 -5.39 2.61
C LEU A 89 -1.21 -6.86 2.97
N PRO A 90 -2.44 -7.35 2.81
CA PRO A 90 -2.75 -8.77 3.01
C PRO A 90 -2.09 -9.65 1.94
N LEU A 91 -1.42 -10.71 2.42
CA LEU A 91 -0.76 -11.73 1.61
C LEU A 91 -1.65 -12.97 1.52
N LYS A 92 -2.31 -13.14 0.37
CA LYS A 92 -3.19 -14.28 0.11
C LYS A 92 -2.40 -15.59 0.17
N LYS A 93 -3.00 -16.65 0.72
CA LYS A 93 -2.39 -17.99 0.78
C LYS A 93 -1.81 -18.43 -0.57
N LYS A 94 -2.57 -18.30 -1.66
CA LYS A 94 -2.11 -18.65 -3.02
C LYS A 94 -0.83 -17.90 -3.45
N VAL A 95 -0.69 -16.63 -3.07
CA VAL A 95 0.51 -15.83 -3.38
C VAL A 95 1.68 -16.31 -2.55
N ARG A 96 1.46 -16.55 -1.25
CA ARG A 96 2.50 -17.08 -0.37
C ARG A 96 3.01 -18.44 -0.83
N ASP A 97 2.10 -19.32 -1.24
CA ASP A 97 2.43 -20.66 -1.74
C ASP A 97 3.19 -20.57 -3.09
N ALA A 98 2.81 -19.64 -3.98
CA ALA A 98 3.45 -19.49 -5.29
C ALA A 98 4.85 -18.85 -5.22
N GLU A 99 5.03 -17.84 -4.36
CA GLU A 99 6.27 -17.09 -4.22
C GLU A 99 7.12 -17.56 -3.03
N SER A 100 6.76 -18.68 -2.38
CA SER A 100 7.45 -19.26 -1.22
C SER A 100 7.62 -18.30 -0.04
N LEU A 101 6.62 -17.46 0.23
CA LEU A 101 6.64 -16.48 1.32
C LEU A 101 6.37 -17.16 2.67
N VAL A 102 7.29 -16.98 3.62
CA VAL A 102 7.24 -17.55 4.96
C VAL A 102 7.12 -16.46 6.02
N GLU A 103 6.56 -16.80 7.18
CA GLU A 103 6.52 -15.90 8.34
C GLU A 103 7.93 -15.47 8.76
N GLY A 104 8.11 -14.18 9.04
CA GLY A 104 9.41 -13.57 9.36
C GLY A 104 10.36 -13.49 8.16
N GLY A 105 9.94 -13.91 6.97
CA GLY A 105 10.74 -13.85 5.75
C GLY A 105 10.61 -12.51 5.03
N PRO A 106 11.62 -12.15 4.21
CA PRO A 106 11.58 -10.94 3.40
C PRO A 106 10.59 -11.09 2.24
N VAL A 107 10.06 -9.95 1.80
CA VAL A 107 9.19 -9.86 0.62
C VAL A 107 9.44 -8.53 -0.10
N SER A 108 9.66 -8.61 -1.42
CA SER A 108 9.73 -7.44 -2.29
C SER A 108 8.38 -7.24 -2.98
N VAL A 109 7.80 -6.07 -2.83
CA VAL A 109 6.46 -5.74 -3.29
C VAL A 109 6.52 -4.58 -4.27
N ARG A 110 5.91 -4.76 -5.44
CA ARG A 110 5.51 -3.67 -6.31
C ARG A 110 4.03 -3.38 -6.09
N LEU A 111 3.70 -2.14 -5.75
CA LEU A 111 2.35 -1.73 -5.38
C LEU A 111 1.92 -0.53 -6.20
N GLU A 112 0.82 -0.70 -6.94
CA GLU A 112 0.16 0.34 -7.72
C GLU A 112 -1.10 0.79 -6.99
N VAL A 113 -1.18 2.07 -6.64
CA VAL A 113 -2.39 2.68 -6.08
C VAL A 113 -3.40 2.87 -7.20
N LEU A 114 -4.60 2.32 -7.01
CA LEU A 114 -5.68 2.42 -7.98
C LEU A 114 -6.58 3.59 -7.59
N ASP A 115 -6.61 4.62 -8.43
CA ASP A 115 -7.63 5.66 -8.37
C ASP A 115 -9.00 5.02 -8.63
N GLY A 116 -9.93 5.35 -7.74
CA GLY A 116 -11.22 4.69 -7.60
C GLY A 116 -12.29 5.22 -8.54
#